data_AF-A0A0N0D501-F1
#
_entry.id   AF-A0A0N0D501-F1
#
_cell.length_a   1.000
_cell.length_b   1.000
_cell.length_c   1.000
_cell.angle_alpha   90.00
_cell.angle_beta   90.00
_cell.angle_gamma   90.00
#
_symmetry.space_group_name_H-M   'P 1'
#
loop_
_entity.id
_entity.type
_entity.pdbx_description
1 polymer ?
#
loop_
_entity_poly.entity_id
_entity_poly.type
_entity_poly.pdbx_seq_one_letter_code
_entity_poly.pdbx_strand_id
1 'polypeptide(L)'
;MTIETYVLEEQNFGEAQAAYTEYAQIEKLFKERREVYRESFNAISSKQIECILIDEMHKLDKLAKQVLLTQKRYLKNRSILIEKIDSLVLSIKQQEMEFKVYKKKDSDTSALRHAKKLFEESLIMRDHNDLTKALEKAYMANECLQALISDIKNKWINKHQSKLGGLFEDMDIIE
;
A
#
# COMPACT_ATOMS: atom_id res chain seq x y z
N MET A 1 -3.28 0.18 -30.73
CA MET A 1 -3.29 -0.82 -29.65
C MET A 1 -3.44 -0.04 -28.36
N THR A 2 -4.68 0.06 -27.92
CA THR A 2 -5.14 0.92 -26.82
C THR A 2 -4.72 0.31 -25.49
N ILE A 3 -4.17 1.15 -24.62
CA ILE A 3 -3.80 0.86 -23.23
C ILE A 3 -5.06 0.31 -22.56
N GLU A 4 -5.10 -0.99 -22.32
CA GLU A 4 -6.19 -1.66 -21.63
C GLU A 4 -6.33 -1.03 -20.25
N THR A 5 -7.49 -0.43 -20.04
CA THR A 5 -8.02 -0.09 -18.73
C THR A 5 -8.10 -1.40 -17.96
N TYR A 6 -7.07 -1.71 -17.17
CA TYR A 6 -7.18 -2.69 -16.11
C TYR A 6 -8.32 -2.19 -15.22
N VAL A 7 -9.48 -2.82 -15.38
CA VAL A 7 -10.55 -2.75 -14.41
C VAL A 7 -9.91 -3.24 -13.12
N LEU A 8 -9.70 -2.33 -12.17
CA LEU A 8 -9.34 -2.67 -10.81
C LEU A 8 -10.46 -3.61 -10.32
N GLU A 9 -10.22 -4.92 -10.34
CA GLU A 9 -10.84 -5.80 -9.36
C GLU A 9 -10.69 -5.10 -8.02
N GLU A 10 -11.76 -5.04 -7.21
CA GLU A 10 -11.72 -4.37 -5.91
C GLU A 10 -10.50 -4.86 -5.13
N GLN A 11 -9.46 -4.02 -5.06
CA GLN A 11 -8.22 -4.38 -4.39
C GLN A 11 -8.54 -4.65 -2.94
N ASN A 12 -8.43 -5.91 -2.54
CA ASN A 12 -8.68 -6.34 -1.18
C ASN A 12 -7.39 -6.21 -0.37
N PHE A 13 -7.30 -5.16 0.42
CA PHE A 13 -6.16 -4.91 1.30
C PHE A 13 -6.25 -5.66 2.64
N GLY A 14 -7.22 -6.55 2.80
CA GLY A 14 -7.46 -7.34 4.00
C GLY A 14 -7.72 -6.46 5.21
N GLU A 15 -6.94 -6.66 6.28
CA GLU A 15 -7.05 -5.89 7.53
C GLU A 15 -6.87 -4.37 7.35
N ALA A 16 -6.19 -3.94 6.28
CA ALA A 16 -5.99 -2.53 5.97
C ALA A 16 -7.16 -1.90 5.18
N GLN A 17 -8.16 -2.67 4.74
CA GLN A 17 -9.23 -2.18 3.86
C GLN A 17 -10.00 -1.00 4.46
N ALA A 18 -10.41 -1.11 5.72
CA ALA A 18 -11.15 -0.03 6.38
C ALA A 18 -10.29 1.24 6.52
N ALA A 19 -9.00 1.09 6.85
CA ALA A 19 -8.09 2.21 6.94
C ALA A 19 -7.91 2.89 5.58
N TYR A 20 -7.73 2.12 4.51
CA TYR A 20 -7.59 2.58 3.13
C TYR A 20 -8.81 3.40 2.68
N THR A 21 -10.02 2.85 2.86
CA THR A 21 -11.27 3.51 2.43
C THR A 21 -11.50 4.84 3.13
N GLU A 22 -11.14 4.95 4.41
CA GLU A 22 -11.46 6.13 5.22
C GLU A 22 -10.34 7.17 5.29
N TYR A 23 -9.09 6.81 4.97
CA TYR A 23 -7.90 7.62 5.29
C TYR A 23 -7.98 9.04 4.74
N ALA A 24 -8.25 9.20 3.43
CA ALA A 24 -8.29 10.50 2.78
C ALA A 24 -9.38 11.42 3.37
N GLN A 25 -10.55 10.86 3.67
CA GLN A 25 -11.66 11.62 4.26
C GLN A 25 -11.33 12.07 5.70
N ILE A 26 -10.72 11.18 6.49
CA ILE A 26 -10.33 11.49 7.87
C ILE A 26 -9.18 12.50 7.91
N GLU A 27 -8.21 12.41 7.00
CA GLU A 27 -7.12 13.38 6.87
C GLU A 27 -7.69 14.78 6.57
N LYS A 28 -8.59 14.87 5.59
CA LYS A 28 -9.26 16.13 5.24
C LYS A 28 -10.02 16.70 6.44
N LEU A 29 -10.84 15.87 7.10
CA LEU A 29 -11.60 16.28 8.28
C LEU A 29 -10.70 16.72 9.44
N PHE A 30 -9.56 16.06 9.63
CA PHE A 30 -8.59 16.44 10.65
C PHE A 30 -7.99 17.83 10.36
N LYS A 31 -7.57 18.07 9.12
CA LYS A 31 -7.03 19.37 8.70
C LYS A 31 -8.05 20.49 8.89
N GLU A 32 -9.29 20.28 8.45
CA GLU A 32 -10.39 21.25 8.61
C GLU A 32 -10.68 21.55 10.08
N ARG A 33 -10.86 20.53 10.92
CA ARG A 33 -11.15 20.75 12.35
C ARG A 33 -10.00 21.44 13.07
N ARG A 34 -8.76 21.07 12.73
CA ARG A 34 -7.56 21.71 13.29
C ARG A 34 -7.50 23.19 12.92
N GLU A 35 -7.87 23.53 11.70
CA GLU A 35 -7.92 24.91 11.23
C GLU A 35 -8.98 25.72 11.97
N VAL A 36 -10.22 25.22 12.05
CA VAL A 36 -11.32 25.87 12.77
C VAL A 36 -10.98 26.09 14.24
N TYR A 37 -10.35 25.10 14.89
CA TYR A 37 -9.89 25.24 16.27
C TYR A 37 -8.81 26.32 16.39
N ARG A 38 -7.84 26.36 15.47
CA ARG A 38 -6.78 27.37 15.45
C ARG A 38 -7.35 28.78 15.30
N GLU A 39 -8.25 29.00 14.34
CA GLU A 39 -8.90 30.29 14.13
C GLU A 39 -9.71 30.73 15.37
N SER A 40 -10.47 29.80 15.94
CA SER A 40 -11.27 30.07 17.16
C SER A 40 -10.38 30.39 18.36
N PHE A 41 -9.29 29.65 18.53
CA PHE A 41 -8.31 29.91 19.59
C PHE A 41 -7.66 31.27 19.41
N ASN A 42 -7.23 31.61 18.20
CA ASN A 42 -6.61 32.90 17.90
C ASN A 42 -7.56 34.06 18.21
N ALA A 43 -8.83 33.95 17.78
CA ALA A 43 -9.86 34.95 18.05
C ALA A 43 -10.06 35.17 19.56
N ILE A 44 -10.14 34.10 20.35
CA ILE A 44 -10.28 34.20 21.82
C ILE A 44 -9.00 34.76 22.44
N SER A 45 -7.83 34.31 22.00
CA SER A 45 -6.53 34.73 22.55
C SER A 45 -6.22 36.22 22.33
N SER A 46 -6.82 36.84 21.32
CA SER A 46 -6.70 38.28 21.06
C SER A 46 -7.56 39.17 21.96
N LYS A 47 -8.46 38.59 22.77
CA LYS A 47 -9.35 39.36 23.66
C LYS A 47 -8.70 39.63 25.02
N GLN A 48 -9.17 40.68 25.69
CA GLN A 48 -8.94 40.83 27.12
C GLN A 48 -9.68 39.72 27.89
N ILE A 49 -9.07 39.21 28.95
CA ILE A 49 -9.58 38.04 29.71
C ILE A 49 -11.02 38.27 30.19
N GLU A 50 -11.32 39.46 30.69
CA GLU A 50 -12.65 39.84 31.21
C GLU A 50 -13.75 39.84 30.13
N CYS A 51 -13.36 39.96 28.86
CA CYS A 51 -14.29 39.97 27.72
C CYS A 51 -14.53 38.57 27.12
N ILE A 52 -13.85 37.53 27.62
CA ILE A 52 -14.04 36.16 27.14
C ILE A 52 -15.32 35.61 27.77
N LEU A 53 -16.30 35.27 26.93
CA LEU A 53 -17.55 34.70 27.41
C LEU A 53 -17.37 33.22 27.75
N ILE A 54 -18.04 32.75 28.82
CA ILE A 54 -18.05 31.33 29.22
C ILE A 54 -18.46 30.42 28.05
N ASP A 55 -19.44 30.84 27.25
CA ASP A 55 -19.88 30.10 26.07
C ASP A 55 -18.79 29.96 25.00
N GLU A 56 -17.91 30.95 24.85
CA GLU A 56 -16.78 30.88 23.91
C GLU A 56 -15.73 29.89 24.41
N MET A 57 -15.45 29.88 25.71
CA MET A 57 -14.58 28.88 26.33
C MET A 57 -15.12 27.46 26.13
N HIS A 58 -16.41 27.25 26.40
CA HIS A 58 -17.05 25.94 26.22
C HIS A 58 -17.06 25.48 24.75
N LYS A 59 -17.30 26.39 23.79
CA LYS A 59 -17.19 26.08 22.36
C LYS A 59 -15.77 25.66 21.99
N LEU A 60 -14.76 26.38 22.49
CA LEU A 60 -13.36 26.08 22.23
C LEU A 60 -12.95 24.71 22.82
N ASP A 61 -13.38 24.39 24.04
CA ASP A 61 -13.16 23.08 24.67
C ASP A 61 -13.79 21.94 23.86
N LYS A 62 -15.00 22.16 23.35
CA LYS A 62 -15.69 21.19 22.49
C LYS A 62 -14.92 20.97 21.18
N LEU A 63 -14.43 22.03 20.55
CA LEU A 63 -13.60 21.95 19.34
C LEU A 63 -12.29 21.20 19.62
N ALA A 64 -11.61 21.50 20.72
CA ALA A 64 -10.37 20.81 21.12
C ALA A 64 -10.60 19.29 21.25
N LYS A 65 -11.69 18.87 21.91
CA LYS A 65 -12.07 17.46 22.03
C LYS A 65 -12.34 16.82 20.66
N GLN A 66 -13.03 17.53 19.77
CA GLN A 66 -13.31 17.05 18.42
C GLN A 66 -12.05 16.89 17.57
N VAL A 67 -11.11 17.84 17.64
CA VAL A 67 -9.80 17.74 16.98
C VAL A 67 -9.04 16.54 17.49
N LEU A 68 -8.97 16.36 18.82
CA LEU A 68 -8.25 15.23 19.43
C LEU A 68 -8.81 13.88 18.99
N LEU A 69 -10.15 13.73 18.96
CA LEU A 69 -10.79 12.49 18.52
C LEU A 69 -10.48 12.19 17.05
N THR A 70 -10.58 13.20 16.17
CA THR A 70 -10.27 13.02 14.75
C THR A 70 -8.78 12.75 14.54
N GLN A 71 -7.88 13.40 15.29
CA GLN A 71 -6.44 13.15 15.24
C GLN A 71 -6.11 11.70 15.61
N LYS A 72 -6.71 11.17 16.68
CA LYS A 72 -6.51 9.77 17.08
C LYS A 72 -6.92 8.80 15.97
N ARG A 73 -8.07 9.04 15.33
CA ARG A 73 -8.54 8.21 14.20
C ARG A 73 -7.61 8.33 12.99
N TYR A 74 -7.19 9.54 12.65
CA TYR A 74 -6.22 9.81 11.57
C TYR A 74 -4.91 9.05 11.80
N LEU A 75 -4.32 9.17 12.99
CA LEU A 75 -3.07 8.51 13.34
C LEU A 75 -3.21 6.98 13.35
N LYS A 76 -4.34 6.46 13.82
CA LYS A 76 -4.63 5.02 13.78
C LYS A 76 -4.64 4.51 12.34
N ASN A 77 -5.41 5.12 11.46
CA ASN A 77 -5.49 4.68 10.06
C ASN A 77 -4.13 4.84 9.36
N ARG A 78 -3.39 5.91 9.67
CA ARG A 78 -2.03 6.14 9.18
C ARG A 78 -1.09 4.98 9.58
N SER A 79 -1.11 4.56 10.85
CA SER A 79 -0.26 3.45 11.33
C SER A 79 -0.56 2.16 10.59
N ILE A 80 -1.85 1.80 10.48
CA ILE A 80 -2.29 0.58 9.80
C ILE A 80 -1.81 0.56 8.34
N LEU A 81 -1.94 1.68 7.62
CA LEU A 81 -1.47 1.78 6.24
C LEU A 81 0.05 1.65 6.12
N ILE A 82 0.81 2.31 7.00
CA ILE A 82 2.28 2.21 7.02
C ILE A 82 2.71 0.77 7.30
N GLU A 83 2.16 0.13 8.32
CA GLU A 83 2.47 -1.26 8.68
C GLU A 83 2.20 -2.20 7.51
N LYS A 84 1.07 -1.99 6.79
CA LYS A 84 0.74 -2.81 5.62
C LYS A 84 1.70 -2.57 4.46
N ILE A 85 2.07 -1.32 4.19
CA ILE A 85 3.07 -0.98 3.16
C ILE A 85 4.41 -1.62 3.52
N ASP A 86 4.87 -1.51 4.77
CA ASP A 86 6.14 -2.08 5.22
C ASP A 86 6.16 -3.61 5.12
N SER A 87 5.04 -4.27 5.43
CA SER A 87 4.86 -5.70 5.21
C SER A 87 5.01 -6.08 3.74
N LEU A 88 4.39 -5.33 2.82
CA LEU A 88 4.53 -5.53 1.38
C LEU A 88 5.96 -5.26 0.91
N VAL A 89 6.63 -4.23 1.42
CA VAL A 89 8.04 -3.92 1.12
C VAL A 89 8.94 -5.11 1.45
N LEU A 90 8.73 -5.75 2.61
CA LEU A 90 9.48 -6.95 2.99
C LEU A 90 9.19 -8.12 2.04
N SER A 91 7.91 -8.35 1.71
CA SER A 91 7.49 -9.38 0.76
C SER A 91 8.12 -9.20 -0.63
N ILE A 92 8.08 -7.99 -1.17
CA ILE A 92 8.68 -7.64 -2.47
C ILE A 92 10.20 -7.90 -2.43
N LYS A 93 10.90 -7.43 -1.39
CA LYS A 93 12.35 -7.66 -1.26
C LYS A 93 12.69 -9.16 -1.21
N GLN A 94 11.89 -9.96 -0.51
CA GLN A 94 12.06 -11.41 -0.46
C GLN A 94 11.85 -12.04 -1.85
N GLN A 95 10.80 -11.63 -2.55
CA GLN A 95 10.51 -12.09 -3.91
C GLN A 95 11.60 -11.68 -4.91
N GLU A 96 12.18 -10.49 -4.78
CA GLU A 96 13.34 -10.09 -5.59
C GLU A 96 14.55 -10.98 -5.36
N MET A 97 14.82 -11.39 -4.11
CA MET A 97 15.88 -12.35 -3.79
C MET A 97 15.60 -13.72 -4.40
N GLU A 98 14.35 -14.20 -4.27
CA GLU A 98 13.92 -15.47 -4.85
C GLU A 98 14.03 -15.46 -6.38
N PHE A 99 13.58 -14.39 -7.04
CA PHE A 99 13.69 -14.23 -8.49
C PHE A 99 15.17 -14.25 -8.95
N LYS A 100 16.09 -13.67 -8.17
CA LYS A 100 17.53 -13.73 -8.47
C LYS A 100 18.08 -15.16 -8.47
N VAL A 101 17.61 -16.02 -7.57
CA VAL A 101 18.01 -17.43 -7.52
C VAL A 101 17.60 -18.16 -8.80
N TYR A 102 16.39 -17.87 -9.31
CA TYR A 102 15.87 -18.53 -10.50
C TYR A 102 16.32 -17.92 -11.83
N LYS A 103 16.99 -16.77 -11.81
CA LYS A 103 17.35 -16.04 -13.02
C LYS A 103 18.35 -16.82 -13.88
N LYS A 104 17.85 -17.51 -14.91
CA LYS A 104 18.62 -17.82 -16.14
C LYS A 104 18.65 -16.59 -17.05
N LYS A 105 19.64 -16.50 -17.93
CA LYS A 105 19.92 -15.35 -18.80
C LYS A 105 18.75 -14.86 -19.69
N ASP A 106 17.66 -15.61 -19.81
CA ASP A 106 16.56 -15.37 -20.75
C ASP A 106 15.20 -15.00 -20.12
N SER A 107 15.14 -14.52 -18.87
CA SER A 107 13.85 -14.08 -18.29
C SER A 107 13.42 -12.70 -18.79
N ASP A 108 12.12 -12.56 -19.08
CA ASP A 108 11.49 -11.35 -19.58
C ASP A 108 11.80 -10.16 -18.67
N THR A 109 12.69 -9.29 -19.14
CA THR A 109 13.21 -8.16 -18.35
C THR A 109 12.20 -7.01 -18.23
N SER A 110 11.11 -7.04 -19.02
CA SER A 110 10.14 -5.96 -19.08
C SER A 110 9.23 -5.94 -17.84
N ALA A 111 8.63 -7.07 -17.49
CA ALA A 111 7.76 -7.22 -16.32
C ALA A 111 8.52 -7.02 -15.01
N LEU A 112 9.76 -7.53 -14.89
CA LEU A 112 10.61 -7.25 -13.73
C LEU A 112 10.92 -5.76 -13.59
N ARG A 113 11.21 -5.06 -14.70
CA ARG A 113 11.45 -3.62 -14.69
C ARG A 113 10.20 -2.84 -14.29
N HIS A 114 9.03 -3.30 -14.74
CA HIS A 114 7.75 -2.72 -14.34
C HIS A 114 7.49 -2.89 -12.83
N ALA A 115 7.67 -4.09 -12.29
CA ALA A 115 7.50 -4.35 -10.86
C ALA A 115 8.44 -3.50 -9.99
N LYS A 116 9.70 -3.36 -10.41
CA LYS A 116 10.68 -2.49 -9.73
C LYS A 116 10.26 -1.02 -9.75
N LYS A 117 9.78 -0.55 -10.91
CA LYS A 117 9.27 0.82 -11.03
C LYS A 117 8.09 1.07 -10.09
N LEU A 118 7.12 0.14 -10.03
CA LEU A 118 5.99 0.23 -9.10
C LEU A 118 6.45 0.25 -7.63
N PHE A 119 7.44 -0.57 -7.29
CA PHE A 119 8.03 -0.60 -5.96
C PHE A 119 8.71 0.72 -5.60
N GLU A 120 9.50 1.30 -6.51
CA GLU A 120 10.12 2.62 -6.32
C GLU A 120 9.07 3.73 -6.16
N GLU A 121 8.03 3.74 -7.01
CA GLU A 121 6.90 4.67 -6.91
C GLU A 121 6.21 4.57 -5.54
N SER A 122 5.99 3.35 -5.03
CA SER A 122 5.40 3.12 -3.71
C SER A 122 6.22 3.76 -2.58
N LEU A 123 7.55 3.57 -2.59
CA LEU A 123 8.43 4.13 -1.58
C LEU A 123 8.41 5.66 -1.60
N ILE A 124 8.47 6.26 -2.80
CA ILE A 124 8.36 7.71 -2.98
C ILE A 124 7.03 8.22 -2.43
N MET A 125 5.91 7.57 -2.75
CA MET A 125 4.59 7.97 -2.26
C MET A 125 4.46 7.84 -0.75
N ARG A 126 5.03 6.79 -0.17
CA ARG A 126 5.06 6.58 1.29
C ARG A 126 5.80 7.72 1.99
N ASP A 127 6.95 8.12 1.45
CA ASP A 127 7.77 9.20 2.03
C ASP A 127 7.10 10.58 1.90
N HIS A 128 6.26 10.77 0.86
CA HIS A 128 5.38 11.95 0.72
C HIS A 128 4.06 11.85 1.50
N ASN A 129 3.85 10.77 2.26
CA ASN A 129 2.62 10.50 3.03
C ASN A 129 1.35 10.33 2.15
N ASP A 130 1.51 10.01 0.86
CA ASP A 130 0.41 9.59 -0.03
C ASP A 130 0.15 8.08 0.13
N LEU A 131 -0.31 7.70 1.32
CA LEU A 131 -0.30 6.31 1.80
C LEU A 131 -1.25 5.38 1.03
N THR A 132 -2.38 5.88 0.52
CA THR A 132 -3.30 5.05 -0.27
C THR A 132 -2.67 4.65 -1.60
N LYS A 133 -2.07 5.60 -2.32
CA LYS A 133 -1.37 5.28 -3.57
C LYS A 133 -0.10 4.47 -3.33
N ALA A 134 0.63 4.76 -2.25
CA ALA A 134 1.77 3.95 -1.86
C ALA A 134 1.38 2.47 -1.67
N LEU A 135 0.24 2.22 -1.01
CA LEU A 135 -0.29 0.88 -0.81
C LEU A 135 -0.69 0.20 -2.12
N GLU A 136 -1.45 0.90 -2.99
CA GLU A 136 -1.82 0.39 -4.32
C GLU A 136 -0.58 -0.04 -5.12
N LYS A 137 0.44 0.82 -5.17
CA LYS A 137 1.69 0.57 -5.92
C LYS A 137 2.50 -0.58 -5.34
N ALA A 138 2.59 -0.69 -4.00
CA ALA A 138 3.24 -1.82 -3.35
C ALA A 138 2.52 -3.13 -3.67
N TYR A 139 1.18 -3.11 -3.65
CA TYR A 139 0.38 -4.29 -3.94
C TYR A 139 0.57 -4.76 -5.39
N MET A 140 0.46 -3.85 -6.35
CA MET A 140 0.70 -4.16 -7.77
C MET A 140 2.12 -4.68 -8.02
N ALA A 141 3.14 -4.11 -7.35
CA ALA A 141 4.51 -4.60 -7.44
C ALA A 141 4.65 -6.03 -6.91
N ASN A 142 4.02 -6.32 -5.77
CA ASN A 142 4.00 -7.64 -5.16
C ASN A 142 3.29 -8.66 -6.06
N GLU A 143 2.12 -8.36 -6.60
CA GLU A 143 1.41 -9.27 -7.52
C GLU A 143 2.23 -9.55 -8.79
N CYS A 144 2.84 -8.52 -9.38
CA CYS A 144 3.67 -8.68 -10.57
C CYS A 144 4.86 -9.61 -10.31
N LEU A 145 5.55 -9.46 -9.18
CA LEU A 145 6.65 -10.34 -8.79
C LEU A 145 6.17 -11.77 -8.48
N GLN A 146 5.02 -11.92 -7.81
CA GLN A 146 4.44 -13.24 -7.53
C GLN A 146 4.07 -13.99 -8.81
N ALA A 147 3.48 -13.31 -9.79
CA ALA A 147 3.16 -13.89 -11.09
C ALA A 147 4.44 -14.36 -11.81
N LEU A 148 5.47 -13.51 -11.82
CA LEU A 148 6.78 -13.85 -12.41
C LEU A 148 7.45 -15.06 -11.76
N ILE A 149 7.43 -15.14 -10.42
CA ILE A 149 7.99 -16.28 -9.69
C ILE A 149 7.19 -17.55 -9.99
N SER A 150 5.86 -17.45 -10.02
CA SER A 150 4.98 -18.58 -10.32
C SER A 150 5.23 -19.12 -11.73
N ASP A 151 5.36 -18.24 -12.72
CA ASP A 151 5.69 -18.62 -14.10
C ASP A 151 7.04 -19.32 -14.20
N ILE A 152 8.05 -18.83 -13.49
CA ILE A 152 9.38 -19.46 -13.49
C ILE A 152 9.33 -20.84 -12.82
N LYS A 153 8.64 -20.97 -11.69
CA LYS A 153 8.45 -22.26 -11.01
C LYS A 153 7.69 -23.24 -11.90
N ASN A 154 6.62 -22.80 -12.58
CA ASN A 154 5.86 -23.63 -13.51
C ASN A 154 6.73 -24.09 -14.70
N LYS A 155 7.53 -23.20 -15.29
CA LYS A 155 8.48 -23.56 -16.35
C LYS A 155 9.53 -24.57 -15.86
N TRP A 156 10.00 -24.42 -14.62
CA TRP A 156 10.93 -25.38 -14.02
C TRP A 156 10.28 -26.75 -13.81
N ILE A 157 9.07 -26.79 -13.23
CA ILE A 157 8.29 -28.03 -13.06
C ILE A 157 8.08 -28.74 -14.40
N ASN A 158 7.58 -28.02 -15.42
CA ASN A 158 7.30 -28.58 -16.74
C ASN A 158 8.56 -29.13 -17.41
N LYS A 159 9.70 -28.44 -17.27
CA LYS A 159 11.00 -28.90 -17.76
C LYS A 159 11.45 -30.21 -17.09
N HIS A 160 11.15 -30.39 -15.82
CA HIS A 160 11.48 -31.62 -15.10
C HIS A 160 10.49 -32.75 -15.40
N GLN A 161 9.21 -32.44 -15.58
CA GLN A 161 8.20 -33.40 -16.03
C GLN A 161 8.49 -33.95 -17.43
N SER A 162 8.88 -33.09 -18.39
CA SER A 162 9.23 -33.54 -19.74
C SER A 162 10.44 -34.47 -19.77
N LYS A 163 11.38 -34.30 -18.83
CA LYS A 163 12.53 -35.19 -18.68
C LYS A 163 12.17 -36.55 -18.07
N LEU A 164 11.17 -36.57 -17.18
CA LEU A 164 10.63 -37.82 -16.64
C LEU A 164 9.90 -38.59 -17.74
N GLY A 165 9.03 -37.94 -18.53
CA GLY A 165 8.33 -38.59 -19.65
C GLY A 165 9.27 -39.29 -20.63
N GLY A 166 10.35 -38.63 -21.05
CA GLY A 166 11.35 -39.23 -21.93
C GLY A 166 12.20 -40.35 -21.29
N LEU A 167 12.33 -40.40 -19.97
CA LEU A 167 13.01 -41.51 -19.27
C LEU A 167 12.15 -42.77 -19.18
N PHE A 168 10.83 -42.64 -19.26
CA PHE A 168 9.91 -43.78 -19.23
C PHE A 168 9.50 -44.26 -20.63
N GLU A 169 9.50 -43.38 -21.64
CA GLU A 169 9.31 -43.78 -23.05
C GLU A 169 10.47 -44.67 -23.57
N ASP A 170 11.69 -44.50 -23.05
CA ASP A 170 12.84 -45.35 -23.38
C ASP A 170 12.83 -46.73 -22.66
N MET A 171 11.92 -46.97 -21.70
CA MET A 171 11.78 -48.27 -21.03
C MET A 171 10.79 -49.22 -21.72
N ASP A 172 9.98 -48.73 -22.66
CA ASP A 172 9.00 -49.54 -23.42
C ASP A 172 9.58 -50.17 -24.71
N ILE A 173 10.91 -50.18 -24.89
CA ILE A 173 11.61 -50.81 -26.05
C ILE A 173 12.37 -52.09 -25.63
N ILE A 174 11.85 -52.84 -24.65
CA ILE A 174 12.33 -54.20 -24.37
C ILE A 174 11.11 -55.14 -24.30
N GLU A 175 10.56 -55.48 -25.47
CA GLU A 175 9.88 -56.77 -25.72
C GLU A 175 10.56 -57.49 -26.88
#